data_AF-A0A2V1BZZ9-F1
#
_entry.id   AF-A0A2V1BZZ9-F1
#
_cell.length_a   1.000
_cell.length_b   1.000
_cell.length_c   1.000
_cell.angle_alpha   90.00
_cell.angle_beta   90.00
_cell.angle_gamma   90.00
#
_symmetry.space_group_name_H-M   'P 1'
#
loop_
_entity.id
_entity.type
_entity.pdbx_description
1 polymer ?
#
loop_
_entity_poly.entity_id
_entity_poly.type
_entity_poly.pdbx_seq_one_letter_code
_entity_poly.pdbx_strand_id
1 'polypeptide(L)'
;MPLVVPGINSGGDEQSKTEEWTKKLVGKKIGEESDATTFARAELPKETRVIEPGMMVTMDFKPDRLNVHLKEDGTVSHVNHQ
;
A
#
# COMPACT_ATOMS: atom_id res chain seq x y z
N MET A 1 -17.57 -24.59 -19.71
CA MET A 1 -17.78 -24.90 -18.28
C MET A 1 -16.85 -24.00 -17.48
N PRO A 2 -17.32 -23.27 -16.47
CA PRO A 2 -16.51 -22.30 -15.74
C PRO A 2 -15.47 -23.02 -14.87
N LEU A 3 -14.21 -22.61 -14.98
CA LEU A 3 -13.13 -23.06 -14.09
C LEU A 3 -13.29 -22.34 -12.76
N VAL A 4 -13.99 -22.96 -11.82
CA VAL A 4 -13.88 -22.58 -10.42
C VAL A 4 -12.48 -22.95 -9.94
N VAL A 5 -11.73 -21.97 -9.46
CA VAL A 5 -10.49 -22.17 -8.69
C VAL A 5 -10.81 -21.90 -7.21
N PRO A 6 -11.11 -22.94 -6.41
CA PRO A 6 -11.23 -22.79 -4.96
C PRO A 6 -9.83 -22.89 -4.35
N GLY A 7 -9.39 -21.83 -3.66
CA GLY A 7 -8.18 -21.93 -2.84
C GLY A 7 -7.43 -20.62 -2.63
N ILE A 8 -8.09 -19.57 -2.14
CA ILE A 8 -7.35 -18.55 -1.36
C ILE A 8 -7.14 -19.16 0.04
N ASN A 9 -6.15 -20.03 0.16
CA ASN A 9 -5.79 -20.59 1.46
C ASN A 9 -4.81 -19.63 2.12
N SER A 10 -5.27 -19.04 3.21
CA SER A 10 -4.54 -18.37 4.29
C SER A 10 -3.03 -18.61 4.30
N GLY A 11 -2.26 -17.54 4.07
CA GLY A 11 -0.81 -17.52 4.22
C GLY A 11 -0.36 -16.13 4.66
N GLY A 12 -0.42 -15.88 5.98
CA GLY A 12 0.12 -14.70 6.66
C GLY A 12 -0.83 -13.50 6.69
N ASP A 13 -1.32 -13.14 7.89
CA ASP A 13 -2.13 -11.93 8.13
C ASP A 13 -1.54 -10.65 7.52
N GLU A 14 -0.22 -10.57 7.34
CA GLU A 14 0.47 -9.43 6.75
C GLU A 14 0.36 -9.35 5.22
N GLN A 15 0.33 -10.50 4.54
CA GLN A 15 0.24 -10.52 3.08
C GLN A 15 -1.16 -10.11 2.62
N SER A 16 -2.20 -10.56 3.33
CA SER A 16 -3.58 -10.12 3.11
C SER A 16 -3.74 -8.60 3.34
N LYS A 17 -3.17 -8.04 4.42
CA LYS A 17 -3.19 -6.59 4.67
C LYS A 17 -2.47 -5.81 3.56
N THR A 18 -1.32 -6.29 3.10
CA THR A 18 -0.56 -5.65 2.02
C THR A 18 -1.38 -5.61 0.72
N GLU A 19 -2.05 -6.71 0.37
CA GLU A 19 -2.93 -6.76 -0.80
C GLU A 19 -4.14 -5.83 -0.68
N GLU A 20 -4.74 -5.72 0.51
CA GLU A 20 -5.83 -4.77 0.77
C GLU A 20 -5.39 -3.32 0.56
N TRP A 21 -4.24 -2.93 1.11
CA TRP A 21 -3.68 -1.60 0.92
C TRP A 21 -3.26 -1.35 -0.54
N THR A 22 -2.74 -2.38 -1.21
CA THR A 22 -2.42 -2.31 -2.64
C THR A 22 -3.66 -1.96 -3.44
N LYS A 23 -4.78 -2.65 -3.21
CA LYS A 23 -6.06 -2.39 -3.90
C LYS A 23 -6.62 -1.00 -3.59
N LYS A 24 -6.42 -0.49 -2.37
CA LYS A 24 -6.93 0.82 -1.95
C LYS A 24 -6.10 1.98 -2.49
N LEU A 25 -4.77 1.85 -2.47
CA LEU A 25 -3.85 2.98 -2.66
C LEU A 25 -3.30 3.06 -4.08
N VAL A 26 -3.00 1.94 -4.73
CA VAL A 26 -2.36 1.94 -6.05
C VAL A 26 -3.23 2.70 -7.06
N GLY A 27 -2.60 3.65 -7.77
CA GLY A 27 -3.28 4.50 -8.74
C GLY A 27 -3.96 5.74 -8.15
N LYS A 28 -3.98 5.91 -6.82
CA LYS A 28 -4.44 7.14 -6.15
C LYS A 28 -3.27 8.00 -5.70
N LYS A 29 -3.55 9.26 -5.39
CA LYS A 29 -2.62 10.20 -4.74
C LYS A 29 -2.88 10.27 -3.24
N ILE A 30 -1.85 10.57 -2.45
CA ILE A 30 -2.02 10.80 -1.01
C ILE A 30 -2.36 12.29 -0.80
N GLY A 31 -3.47 12.57 -0.12
CA GLY A 31 -3.97 13.92 0.14
C GLY A 31 -4.52 14.08 1.54
N GLU A 32 -5.23 15.18 1.79
CA GLU A 32 -5.88 15.43 3.08
C GLU A 32 -7.22 14.69 3.19
N GLU A 33 -7.96 14.59 2.08
CA GLU A 33 -9.27 13.95 2.00
C GLU A 33 -9.27 12.73 1.08
N SER A 34 -10.25 11.85 1.27
CA SER A 34 -10.44 10.60 0.53
C SER A 34 -11.48 10.80 -0.58
N ASP A 35 -11.03 10.78 -1.83
CA ASP A 35 -11.85 10.98 -3.04
C ASP A 35 -11.69 9.83 -4.04
N ALA A 36 -12.30 9.98 -5.22
CA ALA A 36 -12.11 9.07 -6.33
C ALA A 36 -10.63 8.91 -6.74
N THR A 37 -9.84 10.00 -6.69
CA THR A 37 -8.43 10.01 -7.13
C THR A 37 -7.41 10.22 -6.00
N THR A 38 -7.89 10.57 -4.80
CA THR A 38 -7.08 10.91 -3.63
C THR A 38 -7.42 10.00 -2.47
N PHE A 39 -6.44 9.73 -1.61
CA PHE A 39 -6.61 8.97 -0.38
C PHE A 39 -6.10 9.79 0.80
N ALA A 40 -6.94 9.96 1.82
CA ALA A 40 -6.61 10.75 2.99
C ALA A 40 -5.45 10.15 3.76
N ARG A 41 -4.43 10.96 4.08
CA ARG A 41 -3.31 10.53 4.91
C ARG A 41 -3.74 10.08 6.31
N ALA A 42 -4.85 10.63 6.81
CA ALA A 42 -5.45 10.25 8.09
C ALA A 42 -6.02 8.81 8.10
N GLU A 43 -6.36 8.25 6.94
CA GLU A 43 -6.87 6.88 6.82
C GLU A 43 -5.75 5.84 6.71
N LEU A 44 -4.49 6.28 6.57
CA LEU A 44 -3.35 5.37 6.55
C LEU A 44 -3.09 4.78 7.95
N PRO A 45 -2.46 3.60 8.03
CA PRO A 45 -1.99 3.06 9.30
C PRO A 45 -1.12 4.05 10.06
N LYS A 46 -1.13 3.97 11.40
CA LYS A 46 -0.31 4.83 12.25
C LYS A 46 1.17 4.78 11.86
N GLU A 47 1.66 3.59 11.54
CA GLU A 47 3.01 3.38 11.03
C GLU A 47 2.97 3.32 9.50
N THR A 48 3.08 4.49 8.86
CA THR A 48 3.19 4.58 7.40
C THR A 48 4.34 5.47 7.00
N ARG A 49 5.13 5.03 6.01
CA ARG A 49 6.21 5.81 5.40
C ARG A 49 5.92 6.00 3.92
N VAL A 50 5.78 7.26 3.51
CA VAL A 50 5.64 7.63 2.10
C VAL A 50 7.05 7.84 1.53
N ILE A 51 7.35 7.12 0.45
CA ILE A 51 8.67 7.08 -0.19
C ILE A 51 8.52 7.65 -1.60
N GLU A 52 9.11 8.81 -1.82
CA GLU A 52 9.16 9.46 -3.13
C GLU A 52 10.28 8.87 -4.00
N PRO A 53 10.16 8.97 -5.34
CA PRO A 53 11.23 8.57 -6.25
C PRO A 53 12.55 9.26 -5.89
N GLY A 54 13.62 8.47 -5.76
CA GLY A 54 14.96 8.98 -5.43
C GLY A 54 15.18 9.31 -3.95
N MET A 55 14.16 9.18 -3.08
CA MET A 55 14.35 9.33 -1.64
C MET A 55 15.20 8.18 -1.11
N MET A 56 16.34 8.49 -0.50
CA MET A 56 17.14 7.49 0.22
C MET A 56 16.44 7.15 1.53
N VAL A 57 16.15 5.87 1.72
CA VAL A 57 15.48 5.34 2.91
C VAL A 57 16.33 4.26 3.57
N THR A 58 16.24 4.17 4.90
CA THR A 58 16.88 3.11 5.67
C THR A 58 16.18 1.77 5.44
N MET A 59 16.97 0.71 5.40
CA MET A 59 16.51 -0.69 5.29
C MET A 59 16.25 -1.31 6.67
N ASP A 60 15.64 -0.56 7.58
CA ASP A 60 15.21 -1.07 8.89
C ASP A 60 13.94 -1.91 8.76
N PHE A 61 13.83 -3.01 9.50
CA PHE A 61 12.65 -3.89 9.50
C PHE A 61 11.70 -3.50 10.66
N LYS A 62 10.49 -3.07 10.31
CA LYS A 62 9.33 -2.81 11.14
C LYS A 62 8.07 -3.47 10.52
N PRO A 63 7.67 -4.67 10.97
CA PRO A 63 6.59 -5.44 10.34
C PRO A 63 5.24 -4.68 10.28
N ASP A 64 4.96 -3.86 11.28
CA ASP A 64 3.74 -3.06 11.35
C ASP A 64 3.73 -1.82 10.43
N ARG A 65 4.87 -1.48 9.79
CA ARG A 65 5.01 -0.27 8.97
C ARG A 65 4.64 -0.52 7.52
N LEU A 66 3.65 0.23 7.03
CA LEU A 66 3.32 0.29 5.61
C LEU A 66 4.24 1.27 4.88
N ASN A 67 5.07 0.77 3.97
CA ASN A 67 5.80 1.61 3.01
C ASN A 67 4.92 1.85 1.78
N VAL A 68 4.71 3.13 1.44
CA VAL A 68 3.94 3.56 0.26
C VAL A 68 4.89 4.24 -0.71
N HIS A 69 5.13 3.61 -1.84
CA HIS A 69 6.03 4.15 -2.86
C HIS A 69 5.26 4.96 -3.89
N LEU A 70 5.65 6.21 -4.06
CA LEU A 70 5.10 7.10 -5.07
C LEU A 70 5.92 7.03 -6.37
N LYS A 71 5.26 7.38 -7.47
CA LYS A 71 5.87 7.68 -8.77
C LYS A 71 6.18 9.17 -8.87
N GLU A 72 6.87 9.57 -9.93
CA GLU A 72 7.25 10.97 -10.20
C GLU A 72 6.03 11.91 -10.35
N ASP A 73 4.88 11.37 -10.73
CA ASP A 73 3.61 12.11 -10.84
C ASP A 73 2.87 12.28 -9.51
N GLY A 74 3.42 11.73 -8.42
CA GLY A 74 2.82 11.72 -7.08
C GLY A 74 1.77 10.63 -6.85
N THR A 75 1.59 9.71 -7.81
CA THR A 75 0.64 8.59 -7.69
C THR A 75 1.30 7.41 -7.00
N VAL A 76 0.55 6.65 -6.20
CA VAL A 76 1.03 5.44 -5.55
C VAL A 76 1.32 4.37 -6.60
N SER A 77 2.56 3.88 -6.61
CA SER A 77 3.03 2.80 -7.47
C SER A 77 2.73 1.43 -6.87
N HIS A 78 3.16 1.22 -5.64
CA HIS A 78 3.01 -0.03 -4.90
C HIS A 78 3.21 0.22 -3.41
N VAL A 79 2.81 -0.77 -2.60
CA VAL A 79 2.95 -0.75 -1.15
C VAL A 79 3.54 -2.06 -0.65
N ASN A 80 4.20 -2.02 0.50
CA ASN A 80 4.84 -3.17 1.11
C ASN A 80 4.96 -2.98 2.63
N HIS A 81 4.87 -4.05 3.41
CA HIS A 81 5.22 -4.03 4.83
C HIS A 81 6.66 -4.52 5.03
N GLN A 82 7.47 -3.72 5.72
CA GLN A 82 8.87 -4.00 6.00
C GLN A 82 9.30 -3.45 7.34
#